data_AF-A0A0S8GR80-F1
#
_entry.id   AF-A0A0S8GR80-F1
#
_cell.length_a   1.000
_cell.length_b   1.000
_cell.length_c   1.000
_cell.angle_alpha   90.00
_cell.angle_beta   90.00
_cell.angle_gamma   90.00
#
_symmetry.space_group_name_H-M   'P 1'
#
loop_
_entity.id
_entity.type
_entity.pdbx_description
1 polymer ?
#
loop_
_entity_poly.entity_id
_entity_poly.type
_entity_poly.pdbx_seq_one_letter_code
_entity_poly.pdbx_strand_id
1 'polypeptide(L)'
;MKGFMMHPQHEEWMEYLYGEIEPDRREMLSGHLRQCPDCRRQVAAWQSAMRGLDGWKLTNGSRSARRALWGPARWAAAVLVILALGFVVGRVSSAGPDMDLLEQRLEMSLASSLEPTIRQNLTDELNRDWLGILAASRAQLREDLQEQFRADLNEYAADTFAAAYTATNELLANLIQTLDAAQAQERYRILETLDLLEQQRLYDDALLRSDLVHLALQTDEGFQKLMTVKDIKNNEPEVIKNNDEQVNQH
;
A
#
# COMPACT_ATOMS: atom_id res chain seq x y z
N MET A 1 -18.33 24.65 19.10
CA MET A 1 -18.33 23.37 19.84
C MET A 1 -18.09 22.23 18.85
N LYS A 2 -16.83 21.82 18.65
CA LYS A 2 -16.49 20.61 17.89
C LYS A 2 -16.53 19.45 18.87
N GLY A 3 -17.68 18.81 18.99
CA GLY A 3 -17.78 17.54 19.72
C GLY A 3 -16.87 16.54 19.03
N PHE A 4 -15.92 15.98 19.78
CA PHE A 4 -15.09 14.86 19.37
C PHE A 4 -16.02 13.65 19.19
N MET A 5 -16.70 13.56 18.04
CA MET A 5 -17.53 12.38 17.75
C MET A 5 -16.56 11.22 17.53
N MET A 6 -16.59 10.26 18.45
CA MET A 6 -15.89 8.99 18.34
C MET A 6 -16.15 8.42 16.94
N HIS A 7 -15.10 8.14 16.18
CA HIS A 7 -15.25 7.41 14.93
C HIS A 7 -15.84 6.03 15.25
N PRO A 8 -16.86 5.56 14.50
CA PRO A 8 -17.40 4.23 14.69
C PRO A 8 -16.31 3.18 14.55
N GLN A 9 -16.41 2.12 15.34
CA GLN A 9 -15.43 1.03 15.32
C GLN A 9 -15.49 0.29 13.97
N HIS A 10 -14.43 -0.44 13.65
CA HIS A 10 -14.36 -1.18 12.38
C HIS A 10 -15.49 -2.23 12.27
N GLU A 11 -15.82 -2.90 13.37
CA GLU A 11 -16.89 -3.89 13.46
C GLU A 11 -18.26 -3.29 13.08
N GLU A 12 -18.57 -2.09 13.55
CA GLU A 12 -19.84 -1.40 13.26
C GLU A 12 -19.97 -1.07 11.76
N TRP A 13 -18.86 -0.76 11.09
CA TRP A 13 -18.85 -0.57 9.64
C TRP A 13 -19.04 -1.87 8.87
N MET A 14 -18.53 -2.99 9.37
CA MET A 14 -18.73 -4.29 8.74
C MET A 14 -20.20 -4.73 8.85
N GLU A 15 -20.82 -4.60 10.03
CA GLU A 15 -22.26 -4.84 10.22
C GLU A 15 -23.11 -3.94 9.31
N TYR A 16 -22.71 -2.67 9.15
CA TYR A 16 -23.37 -1.74 8.24
C TYR A 16 -23.26 -2.18 6.77
N LEU A 17 -22.08 -2.61 6.33
CA LEU A 17 -21.82 -3.04 4.95
C LEU A 17 -22.56 -4.33 4.59
N TYR A 18 -22.64 -5.29 5.50
CA TYR A 18 -23.38 -6.54 5.29
C TYR A 18 -24.89 -6.40 5.53
N GLY A 19 -25.34 -5.23 5.99
CA GLY A 19 -26.76 -4.97 6.24
C GLY A 19 -27.31 -5.62 7.51
N GLU A 20 -26.44 -6.07 8.42
CA GLU A 20 -26.77 -6.77 9.66
C GLU A 20 -27.10 -5.82 10.83
N ILE A 21 -26.96 -4.51 10.62
CA ILE A 21 -27.20 -3.50 11.66
C ILE A 21 -28.68 -3.09 11.79
N GLU A 22 -29.12 -2.78 13.02
CA GLU A 22 -30.43 -2.20 13.36
C GLU A 22 -30.74 -0.91 12.57
N PRO A 23 -32.02 -0.62 12.25
CA PRO A 23 -32.40 0.52 11.40
C PRO A 23 -31.99 1.87 11.99
N ASP A 24 -32.14 2.06 13.30
CA ASP A 24 -31.79 3.31 13.98
C ASP A 24 -30.28 3.59 13.93
N ARG A 25 -29.46 2.54 14.12
CA ARG A 25 -27.99 2.65 13.99
C ARG A 25 -27.57 2.86 12.54
N ARG A 26 -28.26 2.26 11.58
CA ARG A 26 -28.01 2.50 10.14
C ARG A 26 -28.21 3.97 9.80
N GLU A 27 -29.26 4.60 10.32
CA GLU A 27 -29.51 6.02 10.11
C GLU A 27 -28.39 6.87 10.73
N MET A 28 -27.97 6.56 11.96
CA MET A 28 -26.85 7.22 12.63
C MET A 28 -25.54 7.13 11.83
N LEU A 29 -25.14 5.92 11.39
CA LEU A 29 -23.93 5.71 10.59
C LEU A 29 -24.01 6.40 9.22
N SER A 30 -25.18 6.36 8.57
CA SER A 30 -25.39 7.08 7.32
C SER A 30 -25.29 8.60 7.50
N GLY A 31 -25.76 9.13 8.63
CA GLY A 31 -25.58 10.52 9.04
C GLY A 31 -24.10 10.86 9.25
N HIS A 32 -23.36 9.97 9.90
CA HIS A 32 -21.91 10.12 10.09
C HIS A 32 -21.16 10.14 8.76
N LEU A 33 -21.48 9.26 7.80
CA LEU A 33 -20.87 9.26 6.46
C LEU A 33 -21.10 10.56 5.69
N ARG A 34 -22.21 11.27 5.94
CA ARG A 34 -22.46 12.60 5.35
C ARG A 34 -21.59 13.69 5.97
N GLN A 35 -21.22 13.56 7.24
CA GLN A 35 -20.47 14.57 7.99
C GLN A 35 -18.95 14.34 7.99
N CYS A 36 -18.50 13.09 7.94
CA CYS A 36 -17.08 12.72 8.01
C CYS A 36 -16.54 12.26 6.63
N PRO A 37 -15.64 13.02 5.99
CA PRO A 37 -15.06 12.62 4.71
C PRO A 37 -14.09 11.44 4.82
N ASP A 38 -13.45 11.24 5.97
CA ASP A 38 -12.48 10.16 6.17
C ASP A 38 -13.15 8.79 6.24
N CYS A 39 -14.19 8.65 7.05
CA CYS A 39 -14.99 7.43 7.09
C CYS A 39 -15.65 7.14 5.73
N ARG A 40 -16.08 8.17 5.00
CA ARG A 40 -16.62 7.99 3.65
C ARG A 40 -15.60 7.39 2.68
N ARG A 41 -14.34 7.86 2.72
CA ARG A 41 -13.26 7.30 1.89
C ARG A 41 -12.98 5.84 2.26
N GLN A 42 -12.94 5.51 3.55
CA GLN A 42 -12.72 4.13 4.02
C GLN A 42 -13.83 3.18 3.57
N VAL A 43 -15.10 3.55 3.83
CA VAL A 43 -16.25 2.72 3.44
C VAL A 43 -16.34 2.57 1.91
N ALA A 44 -16.05 3.62 1.14
CA ALA A 44 -16.00 3.53 -0.32
C ALA A 44 -14.91 2.57 -0.82
N ALA A 45 -13.74 2.56 -0.19
CA ALA A 45 -12.65 1.63 -0.51
C ALA A 45 -13.02 0.17 -0.22
N TRP A 46 -13.71 -0.09 0.91
CA TRP A 46 -14.22 -1.44 1.22
C TRP A 46 -15.30 -1.88 0.23
N GLN A 47 -16.25 -1.00 -0.12
CA GLN A 47 -17.28 -1.31 -1.13
C GLN A 47 -16.70 -1.54 -2.53
N SER A 48 -15.61 -0.88 -2.91
CA SER A 48 -14.94 -1.18 -4.17
C SER A 48 -14.21 -2.53 -4.13
N ALA A 49 -13.57 -2.87 -3.00
CA ALA A 49 -12.94 -4.16 -2.82
C ALA A 49 -13.95 -5.31 -2.88
N MET A 50 -15.09 -5.19 -2.19
CA MET A 50 -16.19 -6.15 -2.25
C MET A 50 -16.72 -6.32 -3.68
N ARG A 51 -16.98 -5.23 -4.40
CA ARG A 51 -17.37 -5.31 -5.82
C ARG A 51 -16.31 -5.96 -6.71
N GLY A 52 -15.03 -5.78 -6.39
CA GLY A 52 -13.93 -6.48 -7.05
C GLY A 52 -13.96 -7.99 -6.81
N LEU A 53 -14.25 -8.41 -5.57
CA LEU A 53 -14.42 -9.82 -5.20
C LEU A 53 -15.68 -10.44 -5.79
N ASP A 54 -16.81 -9.72 -5.81
CA ASP A 54 -18.05 -10.17 -6.48
C ASP A 54 -17.86 -10.26 -8.00
N GLY A 55 -17.05 -9.35 -8.55
CA GLY A 55 -16.62 -9.34 -9.95
C GLY A 55 -15.63 -10.46 -10.28
N TRP A 56 -14.92 -10.97 -9.27
CA TRP A 56 -14.12 -12.18 -9.34
C TRP A 56 -15.06 -13.39 -9.39
N LYS A 57 -15.77 -13.51 -10.52
CA LYS A 57 -16.17 -14.83 -11.00
C LYS A 57 -14.88 -15.63 -11.05
N LEU A 58 -14.75 -16.64 -10.19
CA LEU A 58 -13.89 -17.78 -10.47
C LEU A 58 -14.06 -18.00 -11.96
N THR A 59 -12.99 -17.87 -12.73
CA THR A 59 -12.96 -18.28 -14.12
C THR A 59 -13.24 -19.77 -14.07
N ASN A 60 -14.52 -20.13 -13.91
CA ASN A 60 -15.08 -21.45 -14.07
C ASN A 60 -14.60 -21.80 -15.44
N GLY A 61 -13.58 -22.66 -15.46
CA GLY A 61 -12.70 -22.78 -16.60
C GLY A 61 -13.56 -22.82 -17.84
N SER A 62 -13.39 -21.81 -18.68
CA SER A 62 -13.49 -22.01 -20.12
C SER A 62 -12.36 -22.99 -20.49
N ARG A 63 -12.38 -24.18 -19.90
CA ARG A 63 -11.75 -25.39 -20.39
C ARG A 63 -12.47 -25.60 -21.70
N SER A 64 -11.80 -25.13 -22.74
CA SER A 64 -12.02 -25.44 -24.13
C SER A 64 -13.09 -26.51 -24.33
N ALA A 65 -14.26 -26.09 -24.82
CA ALA A 65 -15.26 -26.97 -25.43
C ALA A 65 -14.73 -27.57 -26.76
N ARG A 66 -13.47 -28.04 -26.78
CA ARG A 66 -12.79 -28.72 -27.90
C ARG A 66 -12.42 -30.16 -27.55
N ARG A 67 -13.16 -30.83 -26.66
CA ARG A 67 -13.09 -32.29 -26.47
C ARG A 67 -14.46 -32.95 -26.37
N ALA A 68 -15.44 -32.46 -27.12
CA ALA A 68 -16.81 -33.01 -27.15
C ALA A 68 -17.22 -33.58 -28.52
N LEU A 69 -16.25 -34.03 -29.35
CA LEU A 69 -16.54 -34.59 -30.68
C LEU A 69 -15.87 -35.93 -30.99
N TRP A 70 -15.26 -36.60 -30.01
CA TRP A 70 -14.82 -37.99 -30.12
C TRP A 70 -15.55 -38.81 -29.03
N GLY A 71 -16.72 -39.41 -29.19
CA GLY A 71 -17.64 -39.66 -30.29
C GLY A 71 -18.53 -40.82 -29.78
N PRO A 72 -19.87 -40.77 -29.87
CA PRO A 72 -20.75 -41.84 -29.38
C PRO A 72 -20.68 -43.15 -30.19
N ALA A 73 -19.82 -43.23 -31.21
CA ALA A 73 -19.70 -44.39 -32.10
C ALA A 73 -19.28 -45.69 -31.39
N ARG A 74 -18.57 -45.61 -30.27
CA ARG A 74 -18.16 -46.80 -29.51
C ARG A 74 -19.32 -47.48 -28.78
N TRP A 75 -20.34 -46.69 -28.41
CA TRP A 75 -21.51 -47.19 -27.70
C TRP A 75 -22.56 -47.79 -28.65
N ALA A 76 -22.55 -47.41 -29.93
CA ALA A 76 -23.47 -47.96 -30.93
C ALA A 76 -23.27 -49.47 -31.17
N ALA A 77 -22.02 -49.96 -31.14
CA ALA A 77 -21.71 -51.38 -31.30
C ALA A 77 -22.22 -52.22 -30.10
N ALA A 78 -22.06 -51.72 -28.88
CA ALA A 78 -22.53 -52.40 -27.68
C ALA A 78 -24.06 -52.56 -27.67
N VAL A 79 -24.79 -51.50 -28.06
CA VAL A 79 -26.26 -51.52 -28.13
C VAL A 79 -26.75 -52.52 -29.19
N LEU A 80 -26.07 -52.61 -30.34
CA LEU A 80 -26.40 -53.58 -31.39
C LEU A 80 -26.18 -55.04 -30.96
N VAL A 81 -25.13 -55.33 -30.20
CA VAL A 81 -24.87 -56.68 -29.68
C VAL A 81 -25.93 -57.09 -28.67
N ILE A 82 -26.31 -56.19 -27.76
CA ILE A 82 -27.36 -56.47 -26.75
C ILE A 82 -28.73 -56.71 -27.45
N LEU A 83 -29.08 -55.89 -28.45
CA LEU A 83 -30.30 -56.07 -29.24
C LEU A 83 -30.30 -57.37 -30.04
N ALA A 84 -29.18 -57.73 -30.67
CA ALA A 84 -29.06 -58.98 -31.43
C ALA A 84 -29.17 -60.20 -30.51
N LEU A 85 -28.55 -60.16 -29.32
CA LEU A 85 -28.63 -61.25 -28.35
C LEU A 85 -30.05 -61.43 -27.82
N GLY A 86 -30.72 -60.32 -27.46
CA GLY A 86 -32.11 -60.34 -26.99
C GLY A 86 -33.10 -60.85 -28.05
N PHE A 87 -32.90 -60.49 -29.32
CA PHE A 87 -33.76 -60.94 -30.41
C PHE A 87 -33.65 -62.44 -30.70
N VAL A 88 -32.44 -63.00 -30.64
CA VAL A 88 -32.22 -64.44 -30.83
C VAL A 88 -32.84 -65.25 -29.70
N VAL A 89 -32.68 -64.83 -28.44
CA VAL A 89 -33.29 -65.49 -27.28
C VAL A 89 -34.81 -65.42 -27.35
N GLY A 90 -35.37 -64.24 -27.65
CA GLY A 90 -36.82 -64.06 -27.76
C GLY A 90 -37.47 -64.90 -28.87
N ARG A 91 -36.75 -65.18 -29.96
CA ARG A 91 -37.29 -65.99 -31.07
C ARG A 91 -37.19 -67.50 -30.82
N VAL A 92 -36.25 -67.96 -30.01
CA VAL A 92 -36.09 -69.39 -29.68
C VAL A 92 -37.07 -69.82 -28.59
N SER A 93 -37.50 -68.90 -27.70
CA SER A 93 -38.48 -69.19 -26.65
C SER A 93 -39.95 -69.25 -27.11
N SER A 94 -40.27 -68.94 -28.38
CA SER A 94 -41.67 -68.97 -28.87
C SER A 94 -42.15 -70.33 -29.38
N ALA A 95 -41.30 -71.36 -29.37
CA ALA A 95 -41.69 -72.74 -29.68
C ALA A 95 -41.66 -73.58 -28.39
N GLY A 96 -42.83 -73.80 -27.80
CA GLY A 96 -43.03 -74.36 -26.46
C GLY A 96 -42.39 -75.74 -26.23
N PRO A 97 -41.81 -75.90 -25.03
CA PRO A 97 -42.33 -76.77 -23.99
C PRO A 97 -42.74 -75.95 -22.75
N ASP A 98 -43.36 -76.59 -21.76
CA ASP A 98 -43.83 -76.00 -20.49
C ASP A 98 -42.71 -75.18 -19.80
N MET A 99 -42.71 -73.87 -20.04
CA MET A 99 -41.68 -72.94 -19.55
C MET A 99 -41.82 -72.69 -18.04
N ASP A 100 -43.05 -72.77 -17.50
CA ASP A 100 -43.35 -72.45 -16.11
C ASP A 100 -42.61 -73.36 -15.11
N LEU A 101 -42.42 -74.64 -15.45
CA LEU A 101 -41.70 -75.62 -14.63
C LEU A 101 -40.17 -75.44 -14.69
N LEU A 102 -39.65 -74.98 -15.83
CA LEU A 102 -38.24 -74.68 -16.00
C LEU A 102 -37.88 -73.34 -15.37
N GLU A 103 -38.74 -72.33 -15.48
CA GLU A 103 -38.59 -71.01 -14.90
C GLU A 103 -38.54 -71.07 -13.38
N GLN A 104 -39.46 -71.77 -12.72
CA GLN A 104 -39.42 -71.94 -11.26
C GLN A 104 -38.12 -72.62 -10.76
N ARG A 105 -37.59 -73.57 -11.52
CA ARG A 105 -36.37 -74.32 -11.13
C ARG A 105 -35.09 -73.53 -11.43
N LEU A 106 -35.09 -72.75 -12.51
CA LEU A 106 -34.00 -71.84 -12.86
C LEU A 106 -33.96 -70.63 -11.94
N GLU A 107 -35.10 -70.00 -11.65
CA GLU A 107 -35.16 -68.84 -10.74
C GLU A 107 -34.63 -69.20 -9.35
N MET A 108 -35.04 -70.35 -8.80
CA MET A 108 -34.63 -70.74 -7.44
C MET A 108 -33.14 -71.10 -7.36
N SER A 109 -32.56 -71.65 -8.43
CA SER A 109 -31.13 -72.00 -8.49
C SER A 109 -30.25 -70.80 -8.85
N LEU A 110 -30.70 -69.90 -9.73
CA LEU A 110 -29.97 -68.68 -10.07
C LEU A 110 -30.03 -67.64 -8.96
N ALA A 111 -31.19 -67.40 -8.35
CA ALA A 111 -31.36 -66.38 -7.32
C ALA A 111 -30.50 -66.70 -6.08
N SER A 112 -30.45 -67.97 -5.67
CA SER A 112 -29.68 -68.35 -4.48
C SER A 112 -28.16 -68.40 -4.73
N SER A 113 -27.73 -68.74 -5.94
CA SER A 113 -26.30 -68.98 -6.24
C SER A 113 -25.58 -67.82 -6.90
N LEU A 114 -26.22 -67.05 -7.78
CA LEU A 114 -25.53 -66.03 -8.58
C LEU A 114 -25.67 -64.63 -8.00
N GLU A 115 -26.77 -64.32 -7.34
CA GLU A 115 -27.03 -62.97 -6.83
C GLU A 115 -25.98 -62.47 -5.81
N PRO A 116 -25.55 -63.24 -4.80
CA PRO A 116 -24.60 -62.72 -3.82
C PRO A 116 -23.19 -62.54 -4.41
N THR A 117 -22.73 -63.48 -5.24
CA THR A 117 -21.38 -63.45 -5.83
C THR A 117 -21.25 -62.34 -6.88
N ILE A 118 -22.28 -62.13 -7.71
CA ILE A 118 -22.29 -61.04 -8.68
C ILE A 118 -22.33 -59.70 -7.95
N ARG A 119 -23.20 -59.53 -6.93
CA ARG A 119 -23.27 -58.27 -6.18
C ARG A 119 -21.94 -57.91 -5.52
N GLN A 120 -21.30 -58.86 -4.83
CA GLN A 120 -20.02 -58.60 -4.17
C GLN A 120 -18.91 -58.25 -5.15
N ASN A 121 -18.75 -59.03 -6.22
CA ASN A 121 -17.71 -58.75 -7.22
C ASN A 121 -17.95 -57.40 -7.92
N LEU A 122 -19.20 -57.09 -8.28
CA LEU A 122 -19.52 -55.81 -8.90
C LEU A 122 -19.25 -54.65 -7.94
N THR A 123 -19.64 -54.74 -6.67
CA THR A 123 -19.35 -53.67 -5.71
C THR A 123 -17.86 -53.50 -5.46
N ASP A 124 -17.09 -54.58 -5.40
CA ASP A 124 -15.66 -54.51 -5.14
C ASP A 124 -14.88 -53.93 -6.31
N GLU A 125 -15.26 -54.29 -7.54
CA GLU A 125 -14.64 -53.78 -8.75
C GLU A 125 -15.00 -52.31 -8.98
N LEU A 126 -16.29 -51.96 -8.82
CA LEU A 126 -16.73 -50.57 -8.94
C LEU A 126 -16.07 -49.69 -7.88
N ASN A 127 -15.98 -50.16 -6.63
CA ASN A 127 -15.38 -49.39 -5.56
C ASN A 127 -13.87 -49.22 -5.76
N ARG A 128 -13.16 -50.25 -6.25
CA ARG A 128 -11.74 -50.14 -6.60
C ARG A 128 -11.49 -49.15 -7.73
N ASP A 129 -12.24 -49.25 -8.82
CA ASP A 129 -12.07 -48.38 -9.98
C ASP A 129 -12.46 -46.93 -9.66
N TRP A 130 -13.60 -46.71 -8.99
CA TRP A 130 -14.04 -45.37 -8.61
C TRP A 130 -13.09 -44.71 -7.63
N LEU A 131 -12.63 -45.42 -6.60
CA LEU A 131 -11.66 -44.86 -5.64
C LEU A 131 -10.33 -44.55 -6.32
N GLY A 132 -9.89 -45.37 -7.28
CA GLY A 132 -8.70 -45.11 -8.08
C GLY A 132 -8.81 -43.83 -8.91
N ILE A 133 -9.92 -43.67 -9.64
CA ILE A 133 -10.18 -42.49 -10.48
C ILE A 133 -10.29 -41.22 -9.61
N LEU A 134 -10.99 -41.30 -8.48
CA LEU A 134 -11.13 -40.17 -7.55
C LEU A 134 -9.79 -39.79 -6.93
N ALA A 135 -8.98 -40.75 -6.49
CA ALA A 135 -7.65 -40.48 -5.95
C ALA A 135 -6.73 -39.83 -6.99
N ALA A 136 -6.73 -40.33 -8.23
CA ALA A 136 -5.97 -39.75 -9.33
C ALA A 136 -6.43 -38.32 -9.66
N SER A 137 -7.74 -38.09 -9.77
CA SER A 137 -8.29 -36.75 -10.05
C SER A 137 -7.99 -35.75 -8.94
N ARG A 138 -8.01 -36.19 -7.67
CA ARG A 138 -7.64 -35.34 -6.52
C ARG A 138 -6.15 -35.00 -6.51
N ALA A 139 -5.29 -35.95 -6.84
CA ALA A 139 -3.85 -35.71 -6.96
C ALA A 139 -3.56 -34.71 -8.07
N GLN A 140 -4.18 -34.89 -9.25
CA GLN A 140 -4.04 -33.98 -10.38
C GLN A 140 -4.54 -32.57 -10.06
N LEU A 141 -5.73 -32.45 -9.45
CA LEU A 141 -6.27 -31.13 -9.07
C LEU A 141 -5.36 -30.41 -8.08
N ARG A 142 -4.74 -31.15 -7.15
CA ARG A 142 -3.79 -30.58 -6.19
C ARG A 142 -2.53 -30.07 -6.87
N GLU A 143 -2.01 -30.82 -7.84
CA GLU A 143 -0.82 -30.43 -8.61
C GLU A 143 -1.10 -29.19 -9.46
N ASP A 144 -2.21 -29.17 -10.21
CA ASP A 144 -2.64 -28.02 -11.02
C ASP A 144 -2.80 -26.75 -10.15
N LEU A 145 -3.46 -26.87 -9.00
CA LEU A 145 -3.63 -25.75 -8.08
C LEU A 145 -2.29 -25.29 -7.52
N GLN A 146 -1.42 -26.21 -7.12
CA GLN A 146 -0.11 -25.86 -6.58
C GLN A 146 0.78 -25.17 -7.62
N GLU A 147 0.69 -25.56 -8.89
CA GLU A 147 1.38 -24.91 -9.99
C GLU A 147 0.83 -23.50 -10.25
N GLN A 148 -0.50 -23.34 -10.31
CA GLN A 148 -1.15 -22.03 -10.45
C GLN A 148 -0.81 -21.09 -9.29
N PHE A 149 -0.92 -21.56 -8.05
CA PHE A 149 -0.56 -20.75 -6.88
C PHE A 149 0.90 -20.30 -6.91
N ARG A 150 1.83 -21.15 -7.37
CA ARG A 150 3.23 -20.77 -7.52
C ARG A 150 3.44 -19.76 -8.62
N ALA A 151 2.75 -19.92 -9.76
CA ALA A 151 2.81 -18.96 -10.85
C ALA A 151 2.27 -17.59 -10.40
N ASP A 152 1.08 -17.56 -9.81
CA ASP A 152 0.42 -16.33 -9.34
C ASP A 152 1.24 -15.62 -8.25
N LEU A 153 1.82 -16.36 -7.30
CA LEU A 153 2.68 -15.77 -6.25
C LEU A 153 3.96 -15.18 -6.84
N ASN A 154 4.56 -15.83 -7.84
CA ASN A 154 5.75 -15.32 -8.50
C ASN A 154 5.44 -14.07 -9.33
N GLU A 155 4.30 -14.05 -10.03
CA GLU A 155 3.82 -12.88 -10.77
C GLU A 155 3.55 -11.71 -9.83
N TYR A 156 2.78 -11.95 -8.76
CA TYR A 156 2.47 -10.92 -7.75
C TYR A 156 3.74 -10.40 -7.05
N ALA A 157 4.69 -11.28 -6.73
CA ALA A 157 5.96 -10.88 -6.13
C ALA A 157 6.78 -10.01 -7.09
N ALA A 158 6.87 -10.39 -8.37
CA ALA A 158 7.58 -9.60 -9.39
C ALA A 158 6.98 -8.20 -9.54
N ASP A 159 5.65 -8.10 -9.63
CA ASP A 159 4.94 -6.82 -9.73
C ASP A 159 5.11 -5.96 -8.48
N THR A 160 4.99 -6.57 -7.29
CA THR A 160 5.16 -5.86 -6.02
C THR A 160 6.58 -5.34 -5.86
N PHE A 161 7.59 -6.14 -6.20
CA PHE A 161 9.00 -5.70 -6.14
C PHE A 161 9.31 -4.63 -7.18
N ALA A 162 8.79 -4.74 -8.40
CA ALA A 162 8.95 -3.71 -9.42
C ALA A 162 8.34 -2.38 -8.95
N ALA A 163 7.11 -2.40 -8.44
CA ALA A 163 6.43 -1.21 -7.91
C ALA A 163 7.14 -0.61 -6.68
N ALA A 164 7.62 -1.46 -5.76
CA ALA A 164 8.37 -1.00 -4.59
C ALA A 164 9.72 -0.39 -4.99
N TYR A 165 10.41 -0.97 -5.98
CA TYR A 165 11.67 -0.44 -6.49
C TYR A 165 11.46 0.92 -7.17
N THR A 166 10.41 1.08 -7.98
CA THR A 166 10.08 2.37 -8.61
C THR A 166 9.74 3.42 -7.56
N ALA A 167 8.93 3.09 -6.55
CA ALA A 167 8.56 4.02 -5.48
C ALA A 167 9.78 4.43 -4.64
N THR A 168 10.69 3.48 -4.35
CA THR A 168 11.92 3.76 -3.59
C THR A 168 12.85 4.67 -4.38
N ASN A 169 13.01 4.43 -5.69
CA ASN A 169 13.83 5.27 -6.55
C ASN A 169 13.25 6.67 -6.72
N GLU A 170 11.93 6.80 -6.79
CA GLU A 170 11.26 8.10 -6.86
C GLU A 170 11.47 8.90 -5.57
N LEU A 171 11.34 8.23 -4.40
CA LEU A 171 11.61 8.86 -3.11
C LEU A 171 13.08 9.26 -2.97
N LEU A 172 14.02 8.40 -3.40
CA LEU A 172 15.45 8.71 -3.39
C LEU A 172 15.78 9.91 -4.31
N ALA A 173 15.19 9.96 -5.50
CA ALA A 173 15.36 11.07 -6.42
C ALA A 173 14.81 12.39 -5.83
N ASN A 174 13.65 12.32 -5.18
CA ASN A 174 13.06 13.46 -4.48
C ASN A 174 13.96 13.93 -3.32
N LEU A 175 14.51 13.00 -2.53
CA LEU A 175 15.44 13.32 -1.44
C LEU A 175 16.71 14.01 -1.97
N ILE A 176 17.32 13.50 -3.04
CA ILE A 176 18.49 14.13 -3.67
C ILE A 176 18.14 15.55 -4.13
N GLN A 177 17.01 15.72 -4.80
CA GLN A 177 16.57 17.03 -5.29
C GLN A 177 16.33 18.04 -4.16
N THR A 178 15.72 17.60 -3.05
CA THR A 178 15.48 18.46 -1.89
C THR A 178 16.76 18.83 -1.16
N LEU A 179 17.73 17.91 -1.08
CA LEU A 179 19.04 18.16 -0.48
C LEU A 179 19.86 19.15 -1.32
N ASP A 180 19.86 19.00 -2.65
CA ASP A 180 20.52 19.93 -3.56
C ASP A 180 19.90 21.34 -3.48
N ALA A 181 18.57 21.43 -3.41
CA ALA A 181 17.87 22.70 -3.25
C ALA A 181 18.21 23.38 -1.91
N ALA A 182 18.25 22.61 -0.82
CA ALA A 182 18.64 23.12 0.50
C ALA A 182 20.08 23.60 0.51
N GLN A 183 21.01 22.85 -0.11
CA GLN A 183 22.40 23.24 -0.20
C GLN A 183 22.59 24.49 -1.06
N ALA A 184 21.86 24.62 -2.16
CA ALA A 184 21.88 25.85 -2.97
C ALA A 184 21.39 27.05 -2.16
N GLN A 185 20.30 26.89 -1.39
CA GLN A 185 19.78 27.94 -0.50
C GLN A 185 20.81 28.35 0.57
N GLU A 186 21.52 27.39 1.16
CA GLU A 186 22.57 27.66 2.13
C GLU A 186 23.72 28.47 1.53
N ARG A 187 24.16 28.13 0.31
CA ARG A 187 25.18 28.91 -0.41
C ARG A 187 24.73 30.35 -0.65
N TYR A 188 23.46 30.57 -1.01
CA TYR A 188 22.92 31.92 -1.17
C TYR A 188 22.93 32.71 0.14
N ARG A 189 22.52 32.09 1.25
CA ARG A 189 22.56 32.74 2.58
C ARG A 189 23.99 33.10 2.99
N ILE A 190 24.96 32.23 2.73
CA ILE A 190 26.37 32.52 3.04
C ILE A 190 26.85 33.73 2.23
N LEU A 191 26.55 33.79 0.93
CA LEU A 191 26.92 34.94 0.09
C LEU A 191 26.27 36.24 0.56
N GLU A 192 24.99 36.19 0.94
CA GLU A 192 24.28 37.34 1.53
C GLU A 192 24.95 37.81 2.83
N THR A 193 25.32 36.88 3.73
CA THR A 193 26.01 37.25 4.98
C THR A 193 27.40 37.83 4.72
N LEU A 194 28.12 37.34 3.70
CA LEU A 194 29.43 37.88 3.31
C LEU A 194 29.31 39.30 2.75
N ASP A 195 28.28 39.57 1.94
CA ASP A 195 28.01 40.90 1.40
C ASP A 195 27.69 41.90 2.52
N LEU A 196 26.85 41.50 3.50
CA LEU A 196 26.54 42.33 4.67
C LEU A 196 27.80 42.64 5.51
N LEU A 197 28.68 41.66 5.72
CA LEU A 197 29.93 41.86 6.45
C LEU A 197 30.87 42.83 5.72
N GLU A 198 30.97 42.73 4.39
CA GLU A 198 31.80 43.65 3.61
C GLU A 198 31.23 45.08 3.64
N GLN A 199 29.90 45.24 3.54
CA GLN A 199 29.25 46.55 3.70
C GLN A 199 29.52 47.14 5.10
N GLN A 200 29.41 46.33 6.15
CA GLN A 200 29.70 46.77 7.52
C GLN A 200 31.17 47.18 7.67
N ARG A 201 32.10 46.40 7.12
CA ARG A 201 33.52 46.73 7.13
C ARG A 201 33.82 48.05 6.44
N LEU A 202 33.23 48.30 5.27
CA LEU A 202 33.41 49.57 4.55
C LEU A 202 32.85 50.76 5.34
N TYR A 203 31.72 50.57 6.03
CA TYR A 203 31.13 51.58 6.91
C TYR A 203 32.04 51.87 8.12
N ASP A 204 32.53 50.83 8.79
CA ASP A 204 33.42 50.94 9.95
C ASP A 204 34.76 51.60 9.57
N ASP A 205 35.34 51.25 8.41
CA ASP A 205 36.55 51.89 7.87
C ASP A 205 36.34 53.39 7.59
N ALA A 206 35.17 53.78 7.08
CA ALA A 206 34.83 55.18 6.84
C ALA A 206 34.65 55.96 8.15
N LEU A 207 33.99 55.36 9.15
CA LEU A 207 33.79 55.94 10.46
C LEU A 207 35.13 56.16 11.18
N LEU A 208 36.01 55.15 11.19
CA LEU A 208 37.35 55.24 11.78
C LEU A 208 38.19 56.35 11.15
N ARG A 209 38.14 56.50 9.81
CA ARG A 209 38.82 57.61 9.12
C ARG A 209 38.28 58.96 9.56
N SER A 210 36.96 59.10 9.69
CA SER A 210 36.33 60.33 10.17
C SER A 210 36.77 60.66 11.60
N ASP A 211 36.78 59.68 12.50
CA ASP A 211 37.20 59.86 13.89
C ASP A 211 38.68 60.21 14.02
N LEU A 212 39.54 59.61 13.20
CA LEU A 212 40.96 59.97 13.14
C LEU A 212 41.18 61.41 12.66
N VAL A 213 40.42 61.87 11.66
CA VAL A 213 40.47 63.27 11.20
C VAL A 213 39.98 64.21 12.30
N HIS A 214 38.88 63.86 12.97
CA HIS A 214 38.36 64.67 14.08
C HIS A 214 39.36 64.77 15.24
N LEU A 215 40.01 63.65 15.61
CA LEU A 215 41.04 63.62 16.64
C LEU A 215 42.28 64.44 16.25
N ALA A 216 42.70 64.40 14.98
CA ALA A 216 43.80 65.21 14.47
C ALA A 216 43.50 66.71 14.54
N LEU A 217 42.29 67.14 14.17
CA LEU A 217 41.86 68.53 14.29
C LEU A 217 41.82 68.99 15.76
N GLN A 218 41.26 68.17 16.65
CA GLN A 218 41.18 68.50 18.08
C GLN A 218 42.56 68.55 18.76
N THR A 219 43.50 67.71 18.33
CA THR A 219 44.88 67.76 18.84
C THR A 219 45.63 68.99 18.34
N ASP A 220 45.48 69.39 17.07
CA ASP A 220 46.09 70.62 16.55
C ASP A 220 45.56 71.87 17.28
N GLU A 221 44.25 71.98 17.48
CA GLU A 221 43.65 73.06 18.28
C GLU A 221 44.20 73.09 19.72
N GLY A 222 44.37 71.92 20.34
CA GLY A 222 44.99 71.78 21.65
C GLY A 222 46.44 72.29 21.69
N PHE A 223 47.24 71.98 20.66
CA PHE A 223 48.62 72.46 20.57
C PHE A 223 48.71 73.96 20.32
N GLN A 224 47.86 74.53 19.46
CA GLN A 224 47.81 75.99 19.24
C GLN A 224 47.42 76.75 20.52
N LYS A 225 46.48 76.19 21.31
CA LYS A 225 46.11 76.76 22.61
C LYS A 225 47.27 76.72 23.61
N LEU A 226 48.08 75.65 23.62
CA LEU A 226 49.27 75.58 24.47
C LEU A 226 50.38 76.53 24.01
N MET A 227 50.56 76.72 22.70
CA MET A 227 51.54 77.68 22.16
C MET A 227 51.17 79.13 22.51
N THR A 228 49.90 79.52 22.35
CA THR A 228 49.44 80.87 22.71
C THR A 228 49.55 81.14 24.22
N VAL A 229 49.28 80.15 25.08
CA VAL A 229 49.48 80.30 26.54
C VAL A 229 50.97 80.47 26.91
N LYS A 230 51.88 79.81 26.19
CA LYS A 230 53.33 79.96 26.40
C LYS A 230 53.82 81.36 26.00
N ASP A 231 53.28 81.93 24.93
CA ASP A 231 53.61 83.29 24.51
C ASP A 231 53.08 84.36 25.47
N ILE A 232 51.92 84.14 26.08
CA ILE A 232 51.37 85.04 27.12
C ILE A 232 52.25 85.00 28.39
N LYS A 233 52.79 83.84 28.77
CA LYS A 233 53.67 83.72 29.94
C LYS A 233 55.06 84.34 29.73
N ASN A 234 55.52 84.45 28.49
CA ASN A 234 56.78 85.15 28.16
C ASN A 234 56.62 86.66 28.01
N ASN A 235 55.39 87.18 28.07
CA ASN A 235 55.10 88.60 27.97
C ASN A 235 54.52 89.18 29.28
N GLU A 236 54.76 88.50 30.40
CA GLU A 236 54.46 89.01 31.73
C GLU A 236 55.48 90.13 32.04
N PRO A 237 55.06 91.41 32.07
CA PRO A 237 55.97 92.49 32.42
C PRO A 237 56.47 92.25 33.84
N GLU A 238 57.76 92.48 34.04
CA GLU A 238 58.41 92.55 35.34
C GLU A 238 57.70 93.63 36.18
N VAL A 239 56.61 93.26 36.87
CA VAL A 239 55.91 94.14 37.80
C VAL A 239 56.82 94.29 39.00
N ILE A 240 57.54 95.40 38.98
CA ILE A 240 58.29 95.97 40.08
C ILE A 240 57.40 95.92 41.33
N LYS A 241 57.86 95.14 42.31
CA LYS A 241 57.37 95.15 43.69
C LYS A 241 57.63 96.56 44.27
N ASN A 242 56.62 97.41 44.25
CA ASN A 242 56.46 98.54 45.16
C ASN A 242 55.09 98.34 45.82
N ASN A 243 55.04 97.83 47.04
CA ASN A 243 55.14 98.54 48.31
C ASN A 243 53.77 99.02 48.81
N ASP A 244 53.62 98.93 50.14
CA ASP A 244 52.59 99.50 51.00
C ASP A 244 51.25 98.72 51.07
N GLU A 245 50.98 97.93 52.12
CA GLU A 245 50.75 98.37 53.50
C GLU A 245 49.58 99.36 53.56
N GLN A 246 48.37 98.86 53.84
CA GLN A 246 47.25 99.52 54.56
C GLN A 246 46.01 98.58 54.45
N VAL A 247 45.51 97.93 55.50
CA VAL A 247 44.82 98.43 56.71
C VAL A 247 43.33 98.02 56.68
N ASN A 248 42.90 97.43 57.80
CA ASN A 248 41.55 97.37 58.39
C ASN A 248 40.50 96.36 57.88
N GLN A 249 40.08 95.42 58.76
CA GLN A 249 38.86 95.46 59.62
C GLN A 249 37.61 95.25 58.74
N HIS A 250 36.86 94.16 58.84
CA HIS A 250 36.18 93.64 60.03
C HIS A 250 35.67 92.21 59.80
#